data_AF-A0A6J2KJ67-F1
#
_entry.id   AF-A0A6J2KJ67-F1
#
_cell.length_a   1.000
_cell.length_b   1.000
_cell.length_c   1.000
_cell.angle_alpha   90.00
_cell.angle_beta   90.00
_cell.angle_gamma   90.00
#
_symmetry.space_group_name_H-M   'P 1'
#
loop_
_entity.id
_entity.type
_entity.pdbx_description
1 polymer ?
#
loop_
_entity_poly.entity_id
_entity_poly.type
_entity_poly.pdbx_seq_one_letter_code
_entity_poly.pdbx_strand_id
1 'polypeptide(L)'
;MSAFKTLKEVSQNFEQELKQLSNVLFSAKIGETFEDAVSKKLQELSLFSSKLKLLRARPVSLTPQITEQVKTEEIIKEYGDVAAIKLLEKVTVKCVAQTHAVKKLITTPDRALDAEMLTRKQNIMEALTNYRDKETSLRHFEMILQEKQYEQNLLRAEWDKSLGELRDMKAAVSDDEEMDTNSAYYVRLRTLVSKMEMIRWLIGRLVVCRKESRNDPRRALQALKMARQVLDVDTFMSD
;
A
#
# COMPACT_ATOMS: atom_id res chain seq x y z
N MET A 1 -41.27 6.55 23.79
CA MET A 1 -41.71 5.50 22.84
C MET A 1 -41.46 5.83 21.36
N SER A 2 -41.27 7.09 20.93
CA SER A 2 -41.00 7.42 19.52
C SER A 2 -39.58 7.07 19.03
N ALA A 3 -38.55 7.26 19.87
CA ALA A 3 -37.15 7.03 19.50
C ALA A 3 -36.81 5.56 19.18
N PHE A 4 -37.46 4.61 19.87
CA PHE A 4 -37.29 3.17 19.59
C PHE A 4 -38.02 2.75 18.31
N LYS A 5 -39.14 3.41 17.98
CA LYS A 5 -39.86 3.17 16.73
C LYS A 5 -39.06 3.68 15.54
N THR A 6 -38.47 4.88 15.66
CA THR A 6 -37.57 5.42 14.62
C THR A 6 -36.30 4.58 14.45
N LEU A 7 -35.72 4.05 15.54
CA LEU A 7 -34.56 3.16 15.43
C LEU A 7 -34.91 1.83 14.73
N LYS A 8 -36.09 1.28 15.02
CA LYS A 8 -36.59 0.08 14.35
C LYS A 8 -36.87 0.33 12.87
N GLU A 9 -37.45 1.48 12.52
CA GLU A 9 -37.68 1.89 11.13
C GLU A 9 -36.36 2.10 10.39
N VAL A 10 -35.35 2.74 10.99
CA VAL A 10 -34.02 2.90 10.39
C VAL A 10 -33.34 1.54 10.21
N SER A 11 -33.42 0.64 11.18
CA SER A 11 -32.85 -0.70 11.07
C SER A 11 -33.52 -1.53 9.97
N GLN A 12 -34.83 -1.43 9.83
CA GLN A 12 -35.58 -2.13 8.78
C GLN A 12 -35.30 -1.56 7.39
N ASN A 13 -35.18 -0.24 7.27
CA ASN A 13 -34.78 0.41 6.02
C ASN A 13 -33.35 0.02 5.63
N PHE A 14 -32.43 -0.01 6.59
CA PHE A 14 -31.04 -0.42 6.34
C PHE A 14 -30.95 -1.89 5.89
N GLU A 15 -31.74 -2.78 6.48
CA GLU A 15 -31.80 -4.19 6.07
C GLU A 15 -32.41 -4.35 4.66
N GLN A 16 -33.40 -3.53 4.30
CA GLN A 16 -33.95 -3.50 2.95
C GLN A 16 -32.95 -2.97 1.92
N GLU A 17 -32.20 -1.91 2.26
CA GLU A 17 -31.14 -1.35 1.42
C GLU A 17 -30.02 -2.36 1.21
N LEU A 18 -29.59 -3.08 2.25
CA LEU A 18 -28.60 -4.16 2.14
C LEU A 18 -29.10 -5.32 1.28
N LYS A 19 -30.37 -5.71 1.38
CA LYS A 19 -30.96 -6.74 0.52
C LYS A 19 -31.09 -6.28 -0.93
N GLN A 20 -31.40 -5.00 -1.18
CA GLN A 20 -31.40 -4.44 -2.54
C GLN A 20 -30.00 -4.39 -3.13
N LEU A 21 -29.00 -3.91 -2.37
CA LEU A 21 -27.60 -3.87 -2.82
C LEU A 21 -27.04 -5.28 -3.06
N SER A 22 -27.35 -6.22 -2.16
CA SER A 22 -27.02 -7.64 -2.32
C SER A 22 -27.67 -8.21 -3.59
N ASN A 23 -28.96 -7.95 -3.81
CA ASN A 23 -29.64 -8.40 -5.02
C ASN A 23 -29.04 -7.79 -6.29
N VAL A 24 -28.64 -6.51 -6.29
CA VAL A 24 -27.96 -5.87 -7.44
C VAL A 24 -26.57 -6.50 -7.68
N LEU A 25 -25.83 -6.82 -6.63
CA LEU A 25 -24.53 -7.49 -6.71
C LEU A 25 -24.65 -8.93 -7.24
N PHE A 26 -25.66 -9.68 -6.80
CA PHE A 26 -25.88 -11.08 -7.19
C PHE A 26 -26.72 -11.25 -8.46
N SER A 27 -27.50 -10.24 -8.87
CA SER A 27 -28.29 -10.22 -10.11
C SER A 27 -27.57 -9.51 -11.25
N ALA A 28 -26.27 -9.21 -11.13
CA ALA A 28 -25.43 -8.76 -12.22
C ALA A 28 -25.27 -9.88 -13.26
N LYS A 29 -26.36 -10.12 -14.00
CA LYS A 29 -26.38 -10.91 -15.22
C LYS A 29 -25.46 -10.22 -16.23
N ILE A 30 -24.49 -10.99 -16.69
CA ILE A 30 -23.66 -10.83 -17.89
C ILE A 30 -24.44 -10.02 -18.95
N GLY A 31 -24.03 -8.77 -19.17
CA GLY A 31 -24.67 -7.89 -20.16
C GLY A 31 -24.11 -6.47 -20.23
N GLU A 32 -23.63 -5.92 -19.11
CA GLU A 32 -22.90 -4.66 -19.10
C GLU A 32 -21.60 -4.85 -18.32
N THR A 33 -20.47 -4.67 -18.99
CA THR A 33 -19.19 -4.69 -18.29
C THR A 33 -19.15 -3.52 -17.30
N PHE A 34 -18.41 -3.67 -16.19
CA PHE A 34 -18.16 -2.56 -15.27
C PHE A 34 -17.67 -1.30 -16.03
N GLU A 35 -16.90 -1.51 -17.10
CA GLU A 35 -16.42 -0.48 -18.00
C GLU A 35 -17.56 0.23 -18.77
N ASP A 36 -18.61 -0.48 -19.18
CA ASP A 36 -19.80 0.11 -19.81
C ASP A 36 -20.62 0.95 -18.82
N ALA A 37 -20.78 0.48 -17.58
CA ALA A 37 -21.46 1.24 -16.54
C ALA A 37 -20.68 2.52 -16.17
N VAL A 38 -19.36 2.43 -16.07
CA VAL A 38 -18.47 3.56 -15.82
C VAL A 38 -18.50 4.56 -16.98
N SER A 39 -18.47 4.08 -18.24
CA SER A 39 -18.49 4.97 -19.41
C SER A 39 -19.82 5.72 -19.55
N LYS A 40 -20.96 5.06 -19.30
CA LYS A 40 -22.29 5.72 -19.24
C LYS A 40 -22.34 6.77 -18.12
N LYS A 41 -21.81 6.47 -16.94
CA LYS A 41 -21.77 7.42 -15.82
C LYS A 41 -20.86 8.62 -16.11
N LEU A 42 -19.76 8.41 -16.84
CA LEU A 42 -18.89 9.49 -17.33
C LEU A 42 -19.59 10.38 -18.35
N GLN A 43 -20.35 9.79 -19.29
CA GLN A 43 -21.17 10.56 -20.24
C GLN A 43 -22.28 11.36 -19.54
N GLU A 44 -23.00 10.75 -18.60
CA GLU A 44 -23.98 11.44 -17.76
C GLU A 44 -23.35 12.60 -16.98
N LEU A 45 -22.18 12.39 -16.36
CA LEU A 45 -21.42 13.44 -15.66
C LEU A 45 -21.01 14.59 -16.59
N SER A 46 -20.57 14.28 -17.81
CA SER A 46 -20.24 15.29 -18.82
C SER A 46 -21.45 16.13 -19.22
N LEU A 47 -22.62 15.50 -19.29
CA LEU A 47 -23.89 16.15 -19.64
C LEU A 47 -24.41 16.99 -18.47
N PHE A 48 -24.25 16.52 -17.22
CA PHE A 48 -24.54 17.34 -16.04
C PHE A 48 -23.56 18.50 -15.89
N SER A 49 -22.28 18.30 -16.18
CA SER A 49 -21.27 19.37 -16.17
C SER A 49 -21.56 20.45 -17.21
N SER A 50 -21.94 20.06 -18.44
CA SER A 50 -22.33 21.02 -19.48
C SER A 50 -23.63 21.74 -19.12
N LYS A 51 -24.59 21.05 -18.51
CA LYS A 51 -25.83 21.65 -17.98
C LYS A 51 -25.55 22.62 -16.83
N LEU A 52 -24.60 22.31 -15.96
CA LEU A 52 -24.15 23.18 -14.87
C LEU A 52 -23.40 24.42 -15.42
N LYS A 53 -22.58 24.25 -16.46
CA LYS A 53 -21.96 25.36 -17.20
C LYS A 53 -23.00 26.27 -17.85
N LEU A 54 -24.04 25.71 -18.47
CA LEU A 54 -25.14 26.48 -19.06
C LEU A 54 -25.99 27.19 -17.99
N LEU A 55 -26.26 26.53 -16.86
CA LEU A 55 -26.94 27.15 -15.72
C LEU A 55 -26.11 28.25 -15.06
N ARG A 56 -24.77 28.12 -15.03
CA ARG A 56 -23.85 29.18 -14.61
C ARG A 56 -23.71 30.29 -15.66
N ALA A 57 -23.90 30.00 -16.94
CA ALA A 57 -23.91 31.02 -18.00
C ALA A 57 -25.20 31.87 -17.99
N ARG A 58 -26.33 31.33 -17.53
CA ARG A 58 -27.63 32.02 -17.47
C ARG A 58 -27.69 33.26 -16.56
N PRO A 59 -27.03 33.32 -15.38
CA PRO A 59 -26.90 34.56 -14.61
C PRO A 59 -25.84 35.52 -15.17
N VAL A 60 -24.86 35.03 -15.95
CA VAL A 60 -23.80 35.86 -16.54
C VAL A 60 -24.26 36.56 -17.83
N SER A 61 -25.24 36.00 -18.55
CA SER A 61 -25.76 36.62 -19.78
C SER A 61 -26.63 37.86 -19.54
N LEU A 62 -27.06 38.11 -18.30
CA LEU A 62 -27.89 39.29 -17.95
C LEU A 62 -27.07 40.57 -17.74
N THR A 63 -25.74 40.47 -17.63
CA THR A 63 -24.83 41.63 -17.59
C THR A 63 -23.46 41.24 -18.15
N PRO A 64 -23.09 41.63 -19.40
CA PRO A 64 -21.78 41.33 -19.94
C PRO A 64 -20.78 42.35 -19.39
N GLN A 65 -20.39 42.20 -18.14
CA GLN A 65 -19.13 42.79 -17.69
C GLN A 65 -18.05 41.74 -17.92
N ILE A 66 -17.26 41.91 -18.98
CA ILE A 66 -15.96 41.25 -19.08
C ILE A 66 -15.09 41.87 -17.99
N THR A 67 -15.29 41.42 -16.75
CA THR A 67 -14.29 41.60 -15.71
C THR A 67 -13.23 40.55 -15.95
N GLU A 68 -12.02 41.01 -16.28
CA GLU A 68 -10.82 40.19 -16.18
C GLU A 68 -10.83 39.54 -14.79
N GLN A 69 -11.08 38.24 -14.72
CA GLN A 69 -11.09 37.55 -13.43
C GLN A 69 -9.67 37.65 -12.88
N VAL A 70 -9.50 38.40 -11.80
CA VAL A 70 -8.24 38.45 -11.05
C VAL A 70 -7.89 37.01 -10.73
N LYS A 71 -6.71 36.57 -11.19
CA LYS A 71 -6.25 35.18 -11.04
C LYS A 71 -6.06 34.87 -9.55
N THR A 72 -7.12 34.42 -8.89
CA THR A 72 -7.04 33.86 -7.54
C THR A 72 -6.31 32.50 -7.63
N GLU A 73 -5.53 32.16 -6.61
CA GLU A 73 -4.73 30.91 -6.60
C GLU A 73 -5.57 29.65 -6.84
N GLU A 74 -6.85 29.67 -6.47
CA GLU A 74 -7.81 28.58 -6.68
C GLU A 74 -8.09 28.32 -8.17
N ILE A 75 -8.22 29.38 -8.98
CA ILE A 75 -8.47 29.26 -10.43
C ILE A 75 -7.22 28.71 -11.14
N ILE A 76 -6.01 29.08 -10.66
CA ILE A 76 -4.75 28.54 -11.18
C ILE A 76 -4.62 27.04 -10.87
N LYS A 77 -5.06 26.61 -9.67
CA LYS A 77 -5.12 25.18 -9.31
C LYS A 77 -6.13 24.42 -10.17
N GLU A 78 -7.32 24.97 -10.41
CA GLU A 78 -8.32 24.36 -11.30
C GLU A 78 -7.79 24.19 -12.74
N TYR A 79 -7.06 25.17 -13.29
CA TYR A 79 -6.41 25.01 -14.59
C TYR A 79 -5.28 23.98 -14.59
N GLY A 80 -4.53 23.89 -13.49
CA GLY A 80 -3.51 22.86 -13.27
C GLY A 80 -4.11 21.45 -13.27
N ASP A 81 -5.21 21.26 -12.56
CA ASP A 81 -5.91 19.98 -12.48
C ASP A 81 -6.51 19.60 -13.84
N VAL A 82 -7.10 20.55 -14.56
CA VAL A 82 -7.60 20.32 -15.93
C VAL A 82 -6.47 19.96 -16.90
N ALA A 83 -5.30 20.58 -16.77
CA ALA A 83 -4.13 20.26 -17.57
C ALA A 83 -3.58 18.85 -17.24
N ALA A 84 -3.52 18.50 -15.96
CA ALA A 84 -3.11 17.17 -15.50
C ALA A 84 -4.06 16.09 -16.01
N ILE A 85 -5.38 16.31 -15.92
CA ILE A 85 -6.40 15.38 -16.43
C ILE A 85 -6.26 15.19 -17.94
N LYS A 86 -6.08 16.26 -18.71
CA LYS A 86 -5.88 16.15 -20.17
C LYS A 86 -4.57 15.46 -20.55
N LEU A 87 -3.53 15.65 -19.75
CA LEU A 87 -2.26 14.97 -19.97
C LEU A 87 -2.40 13.47 -19.68
N LEU A 88 -3.06 13.11 -18.58
CA LEU A 88 -3.41 11.73 -18.26
C LEU A 88 -4.25 11.11 -19.38
N GLU A 89 -5.29 11.79 -19.86
CA GLU A 89 -6.13 11.33 -20.98
C GLU A 89 -5.32 11.05 -22.25
N LYS A 90 -4.41 11.95 -22.62
CA LYS A 90 -3.54 11.74 -23.79
C LYS A 90 -2.61 10.54 -23.61
N VAL A 91 -2.05 10.38 -22.41
CA VAL A 91 -1.16 9.25 -22.10
C VAL A 91 -1.95 7.95 -22.11
N THR A 92 -3.15 7.90 -21.52
CA THR A 92 -3.99 6.69 -21.51
C THR A 92 -4.41 6.29 -22.92
N VAL A 93 -4.89 7.23 -23.74
CA VAL A 93 -5.24 6.95 -25.15
C VAL A 93 -4.04 6.41 -25.93
N LYS A 94 -2.85 7.00 -25.74
CA LYS A 94 -1.61 6.52 -26.37
C LYS A 94 -1.27 5.10 -25.92
N CYS A 95 -1.33 4.83 -24.62
CA CYS A 95 -1.07 3.49 -24.07
C CYS A 95 -2.06 2.46 -24.60
N VAL A 96 -3.37 2.77 -24.65
CA VAL A 96 -4.41 1.86 -25.18
C VAL A 96 -4.17 1.56 -26.66
N ALA A 97 -3.88 2.59 -27.46
CA ALA A 97 -3.59 2.43 -28.88
C ALA A 97 -2.32 1.57 -29.12
N GLN A 98 -1.27 1.80 -28.33
CA GLN A 98 -0.04 1.00 -28.39
C GLN A 98 -0.29 -0.45 -27.98
N THR A 99 -1.03 -0.69 -26.89
CA THR A 99 -1.40 -2.04 -26.44
C THR A 99 -2.23 -2.77 -27.51
N HIS A 100 -3.20 -2.08 -28.13
CA HIS A 100 -3.98 -2.65 -29.21
C HIS A 100 -3.11 -3.00 -30.43
N ALA A 101 -2.18 -2.12 -30.80
CA ALA A 101 -1.25 -2.37 -31.91
C ALA A 101 -0.33 -3.57 -31.63
N VAL A 102 0.24 -3.65 -30.43
CA VAL A 102 1.08 -4.79 -29.98
C VAL A 102 0.26 -6.08 -29.94
N LYS A 103 -0.95 -6.04 -29.38
CA LYS A 103 -1.85 -7.20 -29.35
C LYS A 103 -2.15 -7.68 -30.77
N LYS A 104 -2.51 -6.77 -31.67
CA LYS A 104 -2.75 -7.08 -33.09
C LYS A 104 -1.53 -7.73 -33.73
N LEU A 105 -0.33 -7.17 -33.51
CA LEU A 105 0.93 -7.71 -34.03
C LEU A 105 1.20 -9.14 -33.53
N ILE A 106 1.01 -9.39 -32.23
CA ILE A 106 1.22 -10.71 -31.62
C ILE A 106 0.20 -11.72 -32.15
N THR A 107 -1.07 -11.34 -32.31
CA THR A 107 -2.14 -12.25 -32.76
C THR A 107 -2.14 -12.53 -34.26
N THR A 108 -1.46 -11.70 -35.06
CA THR A 108 -1.40 -11.89 -36.51
C THR A 108 -0.49 -13.09 -36.84
N PRO A 109 -0.89 -14.01 -37.74
CA PRO A 109 -0.07 -15.16 -38.11
C PRO A 109 1.19 -14.73 -38.87
N ASP A 110 2.31 -15.42 -38.61
CA ASP A 110 3.65 -15.05 -39.12
C ASP A 110 3.75 -15.00 -40.65
N ARG A 111 2.89 -15.74 -41.34
CA ARG A 111 2.84 -15.79 -42.82
C ARG A 111 2.38 -14.49 -43.48
N ALA A 112 1.71 -13.62 -42.72
CA ALA A 112 1.16 -12.35 -43.21
C ALA A 112 1.98 -11.12 -42.78
N LEU A 113 3.16 -11.33 -42.17
CA LEU A 113 3.99 -10.30 -41.59
C LEU A 113 5.29 -10.13 -42.38
N ASP A 114 5.68 -8.88 -42.60
CA ASP A 114 7.00 -8.55 -43.17
C ASP A 114 8.14 -8.98 -42.23
N ALA A 115 9.32 -9.24 -42.79
CA ALA A 115 10.49 -9.71 -42.01
C ALA A 115 10.86 -8.77 -40.85
N GLU A 116 10.72 -7.46 -41.03
CA GLU A 116 10.95 -6.47 -39.95
C GLU A 116 9.89 -6.56 -38.84
N MET A 117 8.63 -6.81 -39.19
CA MET A 117 7.55 -6.96 -38.21
C MET A 117 7.64 -8.30 -37.47
N LEU A 118 8.17 -9.35 -38.11
CA LEU A 118 8.47 -10.64 -37.47
C LEU A 118 9.57 -10.51 -36.40
N THR A 119 10.69 -9.85 -36.72
CA THR A 119 11.76 -9.63 -35.73
C THR A 119 11.27 -8.79 -34.55
N ARG A 120 10.48 -7.73 -34.81
CA ARG A 120 9.83 -6.94 -33.75
C ARG A 120 8.89 -7.81 -32.89
N LYS A 121 8.08 -8.67 -33.51
CA LYS A 121 7.19 -9.61 -32.80
C LYS A 121 7.99 -10.56 -31.91
N GLN A 122 9.08 -11.14 -32.40
CA GLN A 122 9.95 -12.04 -31.63
C GLN A 122 10.57 -11.32 -30.41
N ASN A 123 11.14 -10.13 -30.61
CA ASN A 123 11.73 -9.35 -29.52
C ASN A 123 10.68 -8.96 -28.46
N ILE A 124 9.47 -8.61 -28.89
CA ILE A 124 8.36 -8.31 -27.97
C ILE A 124 7.96 -9.57 -27.18
N MET A 125 7.84 -10.73 -27.83
CA MET A 125 7.51 -11.97 -27.14
C MET A 125 8.59 -12.36 -26.12
N GLU A 126 9.87 -12.24 -26.47
CA GLU A 126 10.99 -12.51 -25.56
C GLU A 126 10.98 -11.55 -24.36
N ALA A 127 10.72 -10.26 -24.59
CA ALA A 127 10.57 -9.29 -23.51
C ALA A 127 9.38 -9.61 -22.60
N LEU A 128 8.25 -10.06 -23.16
CA LEU A 128 7.06 -10.46 -22.40
C LEU A 128 7.29 -11.74 -21.59
N THR A 129 8.01 -12.73 -22.12
CA THR A 129 8.38 -13.94 -21.36
C THR A 129 9.32 -13.59 -20.21
N ASN A 130 10.34 -12.78 -20.48
CA ASN A 130 11.27 -12.30 -19.45
C ASN A 130 10.55 -11.49 -18.36
N TYR A 131 9.58 -10.67 -18.72
CA TYR A 131 8.75 -9.94 -17.76
C TYR A 131 7.91 -10.90 -16.92
N ARG A 132 7.24 -11.87 -17.54
CA ARG A 132 6.44 -12.89 -16.85
C ARG A 132 7.28 -13.67 -15.84
N ASP A 133 8.48 -14.08 -16.21
CA ASP A 133 9.36 -14.88 -15.34
C ASP A 133 9.89 -14.04 -14.16
N LYS A 134 10.11 -12.73 -14.37
CA LYS A 134 10.41 -11.80 -13.27
C LYS A 134 9.21 -11.56 -12.37
N GLU A 135 8.01 -11.44 -12.93
CA GLU A 135 6.77 -11.26 -12.17
C GLU A 135 6.46 -12.47 -11.29
N THR A 136 6.61 -13.69 -11.81
CA THR A 136 6.44 -14.92 -11.02
C THR A 136 7.47 -15.01 -9.90
N SER A 137 8.73 -14.66 -10.18
CA SER A 137 9.79 -14.59 -9.17
C SER A 137 9.47 -13.57 -8.08
N LEU A 138 8.95 -12.40 -8.45
CA LEU A 138 8.57 -11.35 -7.51
C LEU A 138 7.43 -11.81 -6.59
N ARG A 139 6.37 -12.42 -7.15
CA ARG A 139 5.27 -12.98 -6.35
C ARG A 139 5.76 -14.06 -5.38
N HIS A 140 6.72 -14.89 -5.80
CA HIS A 140 7.34 -15.88 -4.93
C HIS A 140 8.11 -15.25 -3.76
N PHE A 141 8.89 -14.20 -4.02
CA PHE A 141 9.59 -13.47 -2.96
C PHE A 141 8.64 -12.73 -2.01
N GLU A 142 7.53 -12.17 -2.52
CA GLU A 142 6.50 -11.55 -1.68
C GLU A 142 5.85 -12.55 -0.73
N MET A 143 5.56 -13.77 -1.22
CA MET A 143 5.04 -14.87 -0.40
C MET A 143 6.04 -15.25 0.71
N ILE A 144 7.30 -15.48 0.36
CA ILE A 144 8.36 -15.79 1.35
C ILE A 144 8.49 -14.66 2.37
N LEU A 145 8.42 -13.41 1.93
CA LEU A 145 8.51 -12.25 2.82
C LEU A 145 7.36 -12.23 3.82
N GLN A 146 6.14 -12.52 3.39
CA GLN A 146 4.98 -12.64 4.29
C GLN A 146 5.15 -13.78 5.29
N GLU A 147 5.60 -14.96 4.83
CA GLU A 147 5.89 -16.10 5.71
C GLU A 147 6.92 -15.74 6.78
N LYS A 148 8.02 -15.09 6.39
CA LYS A 148 9.08 -14.68 7.34
C LYS A 148 8.65 -13.57 8.28
N GLN A 149 7.82 -12.64 7.82
CA GLN A 149 7.21 -11.65 8.71
C GLN A 149 6.28 -12.30 9.74
N TYR A 150 5.51 -13.30 9.32
CA TYR A 150 4.65 -14.06 10.22
C TYR A 150 5.46 -14.83 11.26
N GLU A 151 6.49 -15.58 10.85
CA GLU A 151 7.42 -16.28 11.75
C GLU A 151 8.07 -15.30 12.75
N GLN A 152 8.52 -14.14 12.28
CA GLN A 152 9.12 -13.12 13.14
C GLN A 152 8.12 -12.58 14.18
N ASN A 153 6.87 -12.35 13.78
CA ASN A 153 5.83 -11.87 14.69
C ASN A 153 5.46 -12.91 15.75
N LEU A 154 5.43 -14.19 15.38
CA LEU A 154 5.23 -15.29 16.34
C LEU A 154 6.36 -15.33 17.37
N LEU A 155 7.62 -15.29 16.92
CA LEU A 155 8.78 -15.29 17.81
C LEU A 155 8.79 -14.07 18.74
N ARG A 156 8.38 -12.89 18.25
CA ARG A 156 8.21 -11.70 19.09
C ARG A 156 7.14 -11.90 20.15
N ALA A 157 5.98 -12.44 19.78
CA ALA A 157 4.92 -12.71 20.74
C ALA A 157 5.35 -13.71 21.83
N GLU A 158 6.10 -14.76 21.45
CA GLU A 158 6.68 -15.71 22.40
C GLU A 158 7.69 -15.01 23.33
N TRP A 159 8.54 -14.15 22.79
CA TRP A 159 9.48 -13.36 23.60
C TRP A 159 8.77 -12.41 24.55
N ASP A 160 7.80 -11.64 24.08
CA ASP A 160 7.03 -10.71 24.90
C ASP A 160 6.31 -11.45 26.04
N LYS A 161 5.80 -12.66 25.75
CA LYS A 161 5.20 -13.53 26.78
C LYS A 161 6.24 -13.99 27.81
N SER A 162 7.38 -14.51 27.38
CA SER A 162 8.45 -14.94 28.28
C SER A 162 9.02 -13.77 29.11
N LEU A 163 9.07 -12.57 28.55
CA LEU A 163 9.46 -11.37 29.29
C LEU A 163 8.41 -10.97 30.33
N GLY A 164 7.13 -11.04 29.98
CA GLY A 164 6.03 -10.86 30.93
C GLY A 164 6.14 -11.82 32.11
N GLU A 165 6.30 -13.12 31.84
CA GLU A 165 6.47 -14.14 32.88
C GLU A 165 7.67 -13.86 33.80
N LEU A 166 8.78 -13.38 33.26
CA LEU A 166 9.97 -13.02 34.05
C LEU A 166 9.77 -11.75 34.89
N ARG A 167 9.04 -10.75 34.37
CA ARG A 167 8.65 -9.56 35.13
C ARG A 167 7.70 -9.91 36.27
N ASP A 168 6.72 -10.77 36.01
CA ASP A 168 5.76 -11.24 37.00
C ASP A 168 6.46 -12.04 38.11
N MET A 169 7.40 -12.92 37.76
CA MET A 169 8.23 -13.62 38.75
C MET A 169 9.08 -12.66 39.58
N LYS A 170 9.63 -11.59 38.97
CA LYS A 170 10.37 -10.57 39.71
C LYS A 170 9.50 -9.81 40.70
N ALA A 171 8.30 -9.41 40.29
CA ALA A 171 7.33 -8.74 41.16
C ALA A 171 6.85 -9.66 42.30
N ALA A 172 6.72 -10.96 42.05
CA ALA A 172 6.36 -11.94 43.08
C ALA A 172 7.48 -12.20 44.10
N VAL A 173 8.75 -12.03 43.72
CA VAL A 173 9.92 -12.20 44.61
C VAL A 173 10.22 -10.93 45.42
N SER A 174 9.85 -9.74 44.93
CA SER A 174 10.12 -8.47 45.61
C SER A 174 9.36 -8.25 46.92
N ASP A 175 8.44 -9.14 47.29
CA ASP A 175 7.67 -9.03 48.54
C ASP A 175 8.31 -9.72 49.77
N ASP A 176 9.41 -10.49 49.66
CA ASP A 176 10.10 -10.94 50.91
C ASP A 176 11.58 -11.44 50.89
N GLU A 177 12.28 -11.67 49.76
CA GLU A 177 13.70 -12.11 49.84
C GLU A 177 14.59 -11.53 48.73
N GLU A 178 15.86 -11.25 49.06
CA GLU A 178 16.91 -10.87 48.11
C GLU A 178 16.88 -11.81 46.89
N MET A 179 16.69 -11.27 45.67
CA MET A 179 16.64 -12.07 44.46
C MET A 179 17.86 -13.02 44.39
N ASP A 180 17.60 -14.33 44.40
CA ASP A 180 18.64 -15.33 44.21
C ASP A 180 19.16 -15.25 42.77
N THR A 181 20.22 -14.46 42.58
CA THR A 181 20.92 -14.21 41.31
C THR A 181 21.49 -15.50 40.69
N ASN A 182 21.47 -16.63 41.41
CA ASN A 182 21.85 -17.95 40.91
C ASN A 182 20.67 -18.80 40.40
N SER A 183 19.43 -18.28 40.43
CA SER A 183 18.28 -18.96 39.83
C SER A 183 18.53 -19.30 38.36
N ALA A 184 18.23 -20.53 37.96
CA ALA A 184 18.46 -21.04 36.61
C ALA A 184 17.84 -20.16 35.51
N TYR A 185 16.74 -19.46 35.83
CA TYR A 185 16.07 -18.53 34.90
C TYR A 185 16.81 -17.20 34.76
N TYR A 186 17.35 -16.65 35.85
CA TYR A 186 18.17 -15.43 35.81
C TYR A 186 19.49 -15.68 35.08
N VAL A 187 20.12 -16.84 35.29
CA VAL A 187 21.32 -17.26 34.53
C VAL A 187 21.00 -17.40 33.04
N ARG A 188 19.84 -17.95 32.68
CA ARG A 188 19.38 -18.03 31.29
C ARG A 188 19.12 -16.65 30.68
N LEU A 189 18.43 -15.75 31.39
CA LEU A 189 18.20 -14.37 30.96
C LEU A 189 19.53 -13.63 30.76
N ARG A 190 20.46 -13.71 31.71
CA ARG A 190 21.80 -13.13 31.61
C ARG A 190 22.58 -13.66 30.41
N THR A 191 22.48 -14.97 30.16
CA THR A 191 23.09 -15.60 28.98
C THR A 191 22.48 -15.09 27.68
N LEU A 192 21.17 -14.84 27.68
CA LEU A 192 20.43 -14.36 26.52
C LEU A 192 20.73 -12.88 26.24
N VAL A 193 20.75 -12.03 27.27
CA VAL A 193 21.19 -10.63 27.20
C VAL A 193 22.64 -10.55 26.72
N SER A 194 23.53 -11.41 27.21
CA SER A 194 24.92 -11.50 26.73
C SER A 194 25.00 -11.87 25.24
N LYS A 195 24.14 -12.78 24.75
CA LYS A 195 24.05 -13.11 23.31
C LYS A 195 23.46 -11.96 22.50
N MET A 196 22.46 -11.25 23.00
CA MET A 196 21.90 -10.05 22.36
C MET A 196 22.94 -8.94 22.24
N GLU A 197 23.76 -8.77 23.28
CA GLU A 197 24.88 -7.82 23.29
C GLU A 197 25.98 -8.21 22.29
N MET A 198 26.25 -9.52 22.14
CA MET A 198 27.15 -10.03 21.11
C MET A 198 26.61 -9.76 19.69
N ILE A 199 25.31 -9.95 19.45
CA ILE A 199 24.65 -9.64 18.18
C ILE A 199 24.68 -8.12 17.92
N ARG A 200 24.42 -7.29 18.94
CA ARG A 200 24.51 -5.82 18.88
C ARG A 200 25.91 -5.37 18.42
N TRP A 201 26.95 -5.97 18.98
CA TRP A 201 28.33 -5.70 18.59
C TRP A 201 28.66 -6.15 17.16
N LEU A 202 28.17 -7.33 16.75
CA LEU A 202 28.34 -7.84 15.39
C LEU A 202 27.64 -6.95 14.34
N ILE A 203 26.46 -6.40 14.65
CA ILE A 203 25.76 -5.43 13.79
C ILE A 203 26.63 -4.18 13.60
N GLY A 204 27.19 -3.62 14.68
CA GLY A 204 28.10 -2.48 14.60
C GLY A 204 29.32 -2.77 13.71
N ARG A 205 29.91 -3.96 13.83
CA ARG A 205 31.07 -4.37 13.02
C ARG A 205 30.70 -4.61 11.55
N LEU A 206 29.55 -5.22 11.27
CA LEU A 206 29.07 -5.48 9.91
C LEU A 206 28.74 -4.19 9.16
N VAL A 207 28.16 -3.19 9.83
CA VAL A 207 27.86 -1.87 9.26
C VAL A 207 29.16 -1.13 8.88
N VAL A 208 30.21 -1.23 9.72
CA VAL A 208 31.51 -0.60 9.45
C VAL A 208 32.30 -1.33 8.35
N CYS A 209 32.15 -2.65 8.22
CA CYS A 209 32.89 -3.46 7.23
C CYS A 209 32.30 -3.42 5.81
N ARG A 210 31.02 -3.05 5.61
CA ARG A 210 30.42 -2.97 4.26
C ARG A 210 30.80 -1.68 3.55
N LYS A 211 31.55 -1.79 2.44
CA LYS A 211 31.91 -0.65 1.54
C LYS A 211 30.69 0.14 1.03
N GLU A 212 29.52 -0.50 0.93
CA GLU A 212 28.25 0.11 0.50
C GLU A 212 27.60 1.06 1.53
N SER A 213 28.04 1.04 2.79
CA SER A 213 27.57 1.97 3.84
C SER A 213 27.82 3.45 3.51
N ARG A 214 28.66 3.75 2.51
CA ARG A 214 28.90 5.13 2.03
C ARG A 214 27.72 5.70 1.23
N ASN A 215 26.84 4.86 0.67
CA ASN A 215 25.76 5.30 -0.20
C ASN A 215 24.51 5.76 0.58
N ASP A 216 24.34 5.34 1.84
CA ASP A 216 23.22 5.76 2.68
C ASP A 216 23.64 5.97 4.14
N PRO A 217 24.26 7.12 4.45
CA PRO A 217 24.86 7.40 5.75
C PRO A 217 23.83 7.45 6.89
N ARG A 218 22.55 7.73 6.60
CA ARG A 218 21.50 7.83 7.62
C ARG A 218 21.15 6.46 8.21
N ARG A 219 21.01 5.43 7.36
CA ARG A 219 20.76 4.06 7.82
C ARG A 219 21.93 3.49 8.61
N ALA A 220 23.15 3.78 8.17
CA ALA A 220 24.38 3.40 8.89
C ALA A 220 24.47 4.08 10.26
N LEU A 221 24.16 5.38 10.36
CA LEU A 221 24.13 6.11 11.63
C LEU A 221 23.04 5.60 12.58
N GLN A 222 21.86 5.23 12.05
CA GLN A 222 20.79 4.66 12.86
C GLN A 222 21.15 3.27 13.41
N ALA A 223 21.77 2.42 12.60
CA ALA A 223 22.28 1.12 13.04
C ALA A 223 23.42 1.28 14.07
N LEU A 224 24.32 2.25 13.90
CA LEU A 224 25.35 2.59 14.88
C LEU A 224 24.76 3.18 16.17
N LYS A 225 23.65 3.93 16.09
CA LYS A 225 22.93 4.44 17.26
C LYS A 225 22.33 3.29 18.08
N MET A 226 21.72 2.30 17.42
CA MET A 226 21.24 1.07 18.08
C MET A 226 22.41 0.26 18.67
N ALA A 227 23.56 0.22 17.98
CA ALA A 227 24.78 -0.41 18.49
C ALA A 227 25.53 0.38 19.58
N ARG A 228 25.02 1.53 20.03
CA ARG A 228 25.59 2.33 21.13
C ARG A 228 24.82 2.23 22.44
N GLN A 229 23.55 1.83 22.43
CA GLN A 229 22.78 1.58 23.66
C GLN A 229 23.19 0.23 24.25
N VAL A 230 23.92 0.26 25.37
CA VAL A 230 24.33 -0.96 26.09
C VAL A 230 23.10 -1.59 26.70
N LEU A 231 22.85 -2.86 26.40
CA LEU A 231 21.78 -3.63 27.01
C LEU A 231 22.36 -4.37 28.21
N ASP A 232 22.17 -3.80 29.39
CA ASP A 232 22.39 -4.52 30.65
C ASP A 232 21.09 -5.18 31.12
N VAL A 233 21.22 -6.25 31.93
CA VAL A 233 20.05 -7.00 32.44
C VAL A 233 19.10 -6.09 33.20
N ASP A 234 19.63 -5.12 33.95
CA ASP A 234 18.84 -4.16 34.71
C ASP A 234 18.09 -3.18 33.80
N THR A 235 18.76 -2.64 32.76
CA THR A 235 18.11 -1.79 31.74
C THR A 235 17.03 -2.51 30.94
N PHE A 236 17.21 -3.81 30.68
CA PHE A 236 16.25 -4.63 29.93
C PHE A 236 15.01 -5.03 30.76
N MET A 237 15.13 -5.00 32.09
CA MET A 237 14.03 -5.28 33.02
C MET A 237 13.29 -4.01 33.47
N SER A 238 13.80 -2.81 33.15
CA SER A 238 13.21 -1.51 33.52
C SER A 238 12.42 -0.83 32.41
N ASP A 239 12.74 -1.10 31.13
CA ASP A 239 11.81 -0.92 29.99
C ASP A 239 10.86 -2.12 29.93
#